data_AF-A0A061S967-F1
#
_entry.id   AF-A0A061S967-F1
#
_cell.length_a   1.000
_cell.length_b   1.000
_cell.length_c   1.000
_cell.angle_alpha   90.00
_cell.angle_beta   90.00
_cell.angle_gamma   90.00
#
_symmetry.space_group_name_H-M   'P 1'
#
loop_
_entity.id
_entity.type
_entity.pdbx_description
1 polymer ?
#
loop_
_entity_poly.entity_id
_entity_poly.type
_entity_poly.pdbx_seq_one_letter_code
_entity_poly.pdbx_strand_id
1 'polypeptide(L)'
;MVVYEQQPTKWGSFEPMKDVKVSADGGSSWDRKGRIGPMQWPTVFQTRSGVYVMGVERTFSKDNNLIISKMLDGDGMQWSKPVRITEGISVVTANGGIDVSAGRVTKAIEVVPSLGRDDRQPETRLTRDLALNLSSRMQPRLRLMQPGGPSLPVVVASVEHTGGFAVGELVKCVGKARGHGAASEAPGLLYFRVMAIDEAQHRLTLQPQAFNVVFADGRRHFPRGSALRIGSGSMIYGGVDWQSLVIQARDGADLTDPSSWVLSNPVGNPASLHIAPLAELLDAYFRADRSVRSSILEDQEELVKRLDGLRDDELQRAGFGSLYWMEGTPVRLRDRRGGDGSLQVLLRVNNDVQCGLGALVSVVDNATDGGASSGGGAAAAVGALPPPPAPARGTFLRYTFAPGMASAHPSVLFDEVTDIYWYVNNINRDSLRNWRAGSGLHVTPHSLCEVDRSTLGLFFSGNAVDWMFAGIVDYSLAFHRHFTYPHMIVDGEDLLITSRATIDDFAPKLYNNHNSNSIVFHRVRNFRRLANLEWVKYMDPEHTLEQHRRPMPSLNHPH
;
A
#
# COMPACT_ATOMS: atom_id res chain seq x y z
N MET A 1 23.98 -9.54 -3.61
CA MET A 1 23.84 -9.84 -2.17
C MET A 1 22.38 -10.12 -1.86
N VAL A 2 22.08 -11.04 -0.94
CA VAL A 2 20.73 -11.27 -0.40
C VAL A 2 20.80 -11.34 1.12
N VAL A 3 19.72 -10.90 1.78
CA VAL A 3 19.54 -11.05 3.23
C VAL A 3 18.41 -12.03 3.44
N TYR A 4 18.66 -13.11 4.17
CA TYR A 4 17.74 -14.22 4.27
C TYR A 4 17.65 -14.77 5.69
N GLU A 5 16.52 -15.42 5.95
CA GLU A 5 16.21 -16.04 7.22
C GLU A 5 16.24 -17.57 7.09
N GLN A 6 16.82 -18.24 8.09
CA GLN A 6 16.87 -19.70 8.16
C GLN A 6 15.71 -20.34 8.94
N GLN A 7 15.02 -19.60 9.83
CA GLN A 7 13.98 -20.16 10.69
C GLN A 7 12.68 -19.37 10.65
N PRO A 8 11.51 -20.05 10.66
CA PRO A 8 10.24 -19.37 10.70
C PRO A 8 10.01 -18.69 12.06
N THR A 9 9.36 -17.53 12.03
CA THR A 9 9.16 -16.67 13.20
C THR A 9 7.71 -16.62 13.63
N LYS A 10 7.50 -16.32 14.92
CA LYS A 10 6.16 -16.14 15.49
C LYS A 10 5.76 -14.68 15.38
N TRP A 11 4.51 -14.44 15.00
CA TRP A 11 3.87 -13.13 15.05
C TRP A 11 4.02 -12.50 16.45
N GLY A 12 4.36 -11.22 16.48
CA GLY A 12 4.54 -10.39 17.68
C GLY A 12 5.91 -10.48 18.35
N SER A 13 6.85 -11.27 17.80
CA SER A 13 8.18 -11.47 18.41
C SER A 13 9.27 -10.58 17.81
N PHE A 14 10.28 -10.24 18.62
CA PHE A 14 11.55 -9.71 18.11
C PHE A 14 12.27 -10.82 17.34
N GLU A 15 12.72 -10.50 16.13
CA GLU A 15 13.34 -11.48 15.25
C GLU A 15 14.84 -11.65 15.48
N PRO A 16 15.39 -12.87 15.38
CA PRO A 16 16.82 -13.10 15.45
C PRO A 16 17.54 -12.53 14.22
N MET A 17 18.87 -12.51 14.31
CA MET A 17 19.76 -12.10 13.24
C MET A 17 19.46 -12.83 11.92
N LYS A 18 19.40 -12.07 10.82
CA LYS A 18 19.33 -12.55 9.44
C LYS A 18 20.72 -12.84 8.92
N ASP A 19 20.87 -13.86 8.10
CA ASP A 19 22.14 -14.15 7.43
C ASP A 19 22.25 -13.31 6.14
N VAL A 20 23.48 -12.92 5.82
CA VAL A 20 23.82 -12.25 4.55
C VAL A 20 24.54 -13.26 3.66
N LYS A 21 24.06 -13.42 2.43
CA LYS A 21 24.70 -14.22 1.40
C LYS A 21 25.12 -13.36 0.21
N VAL A 22 26.27 -13.68 -0.36
CA VAL A 22 26.84 -12.98 -1.51
C VAL A 22 27.26 -14.01 -2.55
N SER A 23 27.03 -13.65 -3.81
CA SER A 23 27.56 -14.38 -4.96
C SER A 23 28.56 -13.47 -5.67
N ALA A 24 29.72 -14.02 -6.03
CA ALA A 24 30.77 -13.35 -6.79
C ALA A 24 30.89 -13.89 -8.24
N ASP A 25 30.08 -14.89 -8.60
CA ASP A 25 30.16 -15.67 -9.84
C ASP A 25 28.85 -15.61 -10.65
N GLY A 26 28.15 -14.47 -10.56
CA GLY A 26 26.92 -14.23 -11.31
C GLY A 26 25.72 -15.08 -10.85
N GLY A 27 25.70 -15.48 -9.58
CA GLY A 27 24.62 -16.24 -8.95
C GLY A 27 24.79 -17.76 -8.98
N SER A 28 25.93 -18.27 -9.47
CA SER A 28 26.19 -19.72 -9.59
C SER A 28 26.44 -20.36 -8.21
N SER A 29 27.11 -19.66 -7.31
CA SER A 29 27.31 -20.05 -5.92
C SER A 29 27.08 -18.88 -4.96
N TRP A 30 26.76 -19.21 -3.70
CA TRP A 30 26.37 -18.23 -2.68
C TRP A 30 27.04 -18.53 -1.34
N ASP A 31 27.91 -17.63 -0.90
CA ASP A 31 28.62 -17.72 0.35
C ASP A 31 27.90 -16.94 1.45
N ARG A 32 27.80 -17.53 2.65
CA ARG A 32 27.37 -16.82 3.84
C ARG A 32 28.50 -15.91 4.33
N LYS A 33 28.28 -14.60 4.34
CA LYS A 33 29.29 -13.58 4.70
C LYS A 33 29.09 -12.98 6.09
N GLY A 34 27.86 -12.66 6.46
CA GLY A 34 27.60 -11.89 7.67
C GLY A 34 26.21 -12.14 8.25
N ARG A 35 25.87 -11.32 9.25
CA ARG A 35 24.54 -11.29 9.87
C ARG A 35 24.09 -9.86 10.15
N ILE A 36 22.78 -9.62 10.07
CA ILE A 36 22.14 -8.31 10.35
C ILE A 36 20.92 -8.53 11.23
N GLY A 37 20.68 -7.69 12.24
CA GLY A 37 19.45 -7.73 13.02
C GLY A 37 19.56 -7.09 14.41
N PRO A 38 18.48 -7.11 15.20
CA PRO A 38 17.16 -7.69 14.87
C PRO A 38 16.43 -6.84 13.81
N MET A 39 15.79 -7.49 12.82
CA MET A 39 14.99 -6.81 11.79
C MET A 39 14.05 -7.78 11.08
N GLN A 40 12.86 -7.29 10.77
CA GLN A 40 11.78 -7.97 10.07
C GLN A 40 11.65 -7.48 8.63
N TRP A 41 11.38 -8.41 7.72
CA TRP A 41 11.19 -8.16 6.28
C TRP A 41 12.24 -7.19 5.65
N PRO A 42 13.55 -7.48 5.82
CA PRO A 42 14.60 -6.58 5.35
C PRO A 42 14.59 -6.44 3.83
N THR A 43 14.82 -5.21 3.37
CA THR A 43 15.06 -4.84 1.98
C THR A 43 16.47 -4.27 1.88
N VAL A 44 17.34 -4.88 1.06
CA VAL A 44 18.70 -4.38 0.78
C VAL A 44 18.66 -3.45 -0.42
N PHE A 45 19.37 -2.33 -0.36
CA PHE A 45 19.43 -1.34 -1.43
C PHE A 45 20.77 -0.61 -1.41
N GLN A 46 21.16 -0.07 -2.57
CA GLN A 46 22.40 0.67 -2.75
C GLN A 46 22.12 2.14 -3.05
N THR A 47 22.93 3.01 -2.47
CA THR A 47 22.89 4.46 -2.65
C THR A 47 24.30 4.99 -2.88
N ARG A 48 24.44 6.30 -3.13
CA ARG A 48 25.74 6.97 -3.21
C ARG A 48 26.50 6.98 -1.88
N SER A 49 25.80 6.91 -0.75
CA SER A 49 26.41 6.91 0.59
C SER A 49 26.72 5.51 1.15
N GLY A 50 26.33 4.45 0.46
CA GLY A 50 26.66 3.07 0.80
C GLY A 50 25.57 2.06 0.47
N VAL A 51 25.72 0.85 1.01
CA VAL A 51 24.69 -0.20 0.97
C VAL A 51 23.97 -0.24 2.31
N TYR A 52 22.65 -0.29 2.25
CA TYR A 52 21.78 -0.24 3.42
C TYR A 52 20.79 -1.39 3.40
N VAL A 53 20.30 -1.73 4.59
CA VAL A 53 19.20 -2.66 4.81
C VAL A 53 18.15 -1.98 5.66
N MET A 54 16.90 -2.02 5.21
CA MET A 54 15.77 -1.40 5.90
C MET A 54 14.64 -2.40 6.08
N GLY A 55 13.99 -2.37 7.23
CA GLY A 55 12.87 -3.24 7.59
C GLY A 55 12.15 -2.69 8.80
N VAL A 56 11.37 -3.53 9.48
CA VAL A 56 10.66 -3.13 10.71
C VAL A 56 11.24 -3.81 11.95
N GLU A 57 11.09 -3.17 13.10
CA GLU A 57 11.67 -3.64 14.36
C GLU A 57 10.99 -4.94 14.84
N ARG A 58 9.68 -5.02 14.67
CA ARG A 58 8.81 -6.14 15.02
C ARG A 58 7.84 -6.43 13.88
N THR A 59 7.17 -7.57 13.93
CA THR A 59 5.96 -7.76 13.10
C THR A 59 4.86 -6.79 13.57
N PHE A 60 3.69 -6.89 12.93
CA PHE A 60 2.46 -6.21 13.32
C PHE A 60 2.26 -6.14 14.85
N SER A 61 2.45 -4.96 15.42
CA SER A 61 2.39 -4.69 16.88
C SER A 61 2.28 -3.19 17.14
N LYS A 62 1.88 -2.81 18.35
CA LYS A 62 1.82 -1.41 18.78
C LYS A 62 3.22 -0.76 18.73
N ASP A 63 3.27 0.50 18.30
CA ASP A 63 4.49 1.31 18.18
C ASP A 63 5.61 0.60 17.38
N ASN A 64 5.24 -0.11 16.31
CA ASN A 64 6.22 -0.77 15.46
C ASN A 64 6.96 0.25 14.58
N ASN A 65 8.28 0.20 14.54
CA ASN A 65 9.08 1.24 13.90
C ASN A 65 9.88 0.72 12.70
N LEU A 66 10.07 1.60 11.72
CA LEU A 66 11.02 1.40 10.63
C LEU A 66 12.44 1.51 11.20
N ILE A 67 13.29 0.56 10.84
CA ILE A 67 14.69 0.51 11.26
C ILE A 67 15.61 0.32 10.06
N ILE A 68 16.82 0.84 10.15
CA ILE A 68 17.83 0.76 9.09
C ILE A 68 19.20 0.39 9.65
N SER A 69 19.97 -0.33 8.83
CA SER A 69 21.37 -0.68 9.09
C SER A 69 22.22 -0.34 7.86
N LYS A 70 23.47 0.09 8.08
CA LYS A 70 24.46 0.38 7.04
C LYS A 70 25.52 -0.71 6.98
N MET A 71 25.95 -1.09 5.77
CA MET A 71 27.11 -1.94 5.56
C MET A 71 28.39 -1.17 5.89
N LEU A 72 29.26 -1.74 6.73
CA LEU A 72 30.48 -1.08 7.22
C LEU A 72 31.75 -1.49 6.47
N ASP A 73 31.66 -2.53 5.65
CA ASP A 73 32.72 -3.04 4.79
C ASP A 73 32.27 -3.11 3.32
N GLY A 74 33.09 -3.72 2.46
CA GLY A 74 32.81 -3.83 1.03
C GLY A 74 32.14 -5.15 0.60
N ASP A 75 32.03 -6.14 1.48
CA ASP A 75 31.64 -7.51 1.15
C ASP A 75 30.49 -8.06 2.02
N GLY A 76 29.96 -7.26 2.94
CA GLY A 76 28.75 -7.56 3.71
C GLY A 76 28.99 -8.39 4.96
N MET A 77 30.21 -8.45 5.49
CA MET A 77 30.51 -9.17 6.74
C MET A 77 30.07 -8.35 7.97
N GLN A 78 30.20 -7.02 7.92
CA GLN A 78 29.98 -6.10 9.03
C GLN A 78 28.91 -5.07 8.71
N TRP A 79 28.03 -4.85 9.69
CA TRP A 79 26.90 -3.94 9.59
C TRP A 79 26.77 -3.13 10.87
N SER A 80 26.25 -1.91 10.76
CA SER A 80 25.93 -1.08 11.92
C SER A 80 24.85 -1.75 12.77
N LYS A 81 24.67 -1.29 14.01
CA LYS A 81 23.47 -1.64 14.76
C LYS A 81 22.24 -1.04 14.04
N PRO A 82 21.09 -1.72 14.02
CA PRO A 82 19.86 -1.12 13.51
C PRO A 82 19.49 0.15 14.28
N VAL A 83 19.13 1.20 13.56
CA VAL A 83 18.69 2.49 14.11
C VAL A 83 17.22 2.69 13.74
N ARG A 84 16.39 3.17 14.68
CA ARG A 84 15.00 3.54 14.41
C ARG A 84 14.93 4.84 13.63
N ILE A 85 14.16 4.83 12.55
CA ILE A 85 13.91 5.99 11.68
C ILE A 85 12.55 6.62 11.94
N THR A 86 11.58 5.83 12.44
CA THR A 86 10.28 6.34 12.87
C THR A 86 10.11 6.25 14.38
N GLU A 87 9.18 7.04 14.92
CA GLU A 87 8.79 7.00 16.33
C GLU A 87 7.31 7.37 16.48
N GLY A 88 6.57 6.69 17.36
CA GLY A 88 5.21 7.08 17.77
C GLY A 88 4.10 6.69 16.79
N ILE A 89 4.47 6.31 15.57
CA ILE A 89 3.60 5.67 14.59
C ILE A 89 3.83 4.16 14.61
N SER A 90 2.84 3.39 14.14
CA SER A 90 3.00 1.95 13.96
C SER A 90 3.11 1.61 12.48
N VAL A 91 4.34 1.43 12.03
CA VAL A 91 4.70 1.07 10.67
C VAL A 91 4.43 -0.41 10.42
N VAL A 92 3.78 -0.70 9.30
CA VAL A 92 3.65 -2.03 8.74
C VAL A 92 4.12 -1.94 7.30
N THR A 93 5.24 -2.59 7.00
CA THR A 93 5.77 -2.64 5.63
C THR A 93 6.65 -3.85 5.52
N ALA A 94 6.39 -4.72 4.54
CA ALA A 94 7.35 -5.76 4.17
C ALA A 94 8.24 -5.25 3.02
N ASN A 95 8.74 -6.17 2.19
CA ASN A 95 9.64 -5.84 1.10
C ASN A 95 8.87 -5.30 -0.12
N GLY A 96 8.46 -4.03 -0.07
CA GLY A 96 7.83 -3.29 -1.18
C GLY A 96 8.81 -2.65 -2.18
N GLY A 97 10.12 -2.90 -2.04
CA GLY A 97 11.16 -2.20 -2.80
C GLY A 97 11.48 -0.79 -2.26
N ILE A 98 12.56 -0.21 -2.79
CA ILE A 98 13.05 1.14 -2.48
C ILE A 98 13.44 1.79 -3.80
N ASP A 99 12.88 2.97 -4.08
CA ASP A 99 13.26 3.78 -5.24
C ASP A 99 14.51 4.58 -4.88
N VAL A 100 15.61 4.33 -5.60
CA VAL A 100 16.84 5.14 -5.55
C VAL A 100 17.01 5.77 -6.93
N SER A 101 16.48 6.98 -7.09
CA SER A 101 16.44 7.67 -8.36
C SER A 101 16.44 9.19 -8.15
N ALA A 102 16.89 9.94 -9.17
CA ALA A 102 16.87 11.41 -9.16
C ALA A 102 17.49 12.05 -7.89
N GLY A 103 18.52 11.43 -7.31
CA GLY A 103 19.18 11.91 -6.09
C GLY A 103 18.34 11.75 -4.81
N ARG A 104 17.31 10.92 -4.85
CA ARG A 104 16.40 10.60 -3.73
C ARG A 104 16.46 9.12 -3.40
N VAL A 105 16.19 8.81 -2.14
CA VAL A 105 15.92 7.45 -1.64
C VAL A 105 14.52 7.48 -1.07
N THR A 106 13.63 6.63 -1.59
CA THR A 106 12.21 6.64 -1.21
C THR A 106 11.71 5.25 -0.90
N LYS A 107 11.02 5.10 0.24
CA LYS A 107 10.27 3.90 0.59
C LYS A 107 8.81 4.27 0.83
N ALA A 108 7.89 3.51 0.25
CA ALA A 108 6.49 3.55 0.67
C ALA A 108 6.33 2.71 1.94
N ILE A 109 5.66 3.28 2.92
CA ILE A 109 5.36 2.63 4.20
C ILE A 109 3.87 2.71 4.46
N GLU A 110 3.36 1.78 5.24
CA GLU A 110 2.01 1.89 5.77
C GLU A 110 2.07 2.11 7.26
N VAL A 111 1.08 2.81 7.76
CA VAL A 111 0.90 2.99 9.19
C VAL A 111 -0.54 2.69 9.57
N VAL A 112 -0.68 2.19 10.80
CA VAL A 112 -1.97 1.98 11.44
C VAL A 112 -2.04 2.94 12.62
N PRO A 113 -2.74 4.09 12.49
CA PRO A 113 -2.80 5.12 13.51
C PRO A 113 -3.29 4.59 14.86
N SER A 114 -4.27 3.68 14.88
CA SER A 114 -4.78 3.06 16.11
C SER A 114 -3.76 2.17 16.85
N LEU A 115 -2.66 1.82 16.19
CA LEU A 115 -1.54 1.06 16.78
C LEU A 115 -0.33 1.95 17.09
N GLY A 116 -0.39 3.24 16.77
CA GLY A 116 0.59 4.20 17.23
C GLY A 116 0.61 4.29 18.76
N ARG A 117 1.61 4.99 19.32
CA ARG A 117 1.63 5.27 20.75
C ARG A 117 0.39 6.09 21.14
N ASP A 118 -0.19 5.82 22.30
CA ASP A 118 -1.45 6.45 22.73
C ASP A 118 -1.35 7.98 22.79
N ASP A 119 -0.17 8.51 23.15
CA ASP A 119 0.12 9.95 23.19
C ASP A 119 0.33 10.59 21.80
N ARG A 120 0.28 9.79 20.73
CA ARG A 120 0.51 10.20 19.34
C ARG A 120 -0.66 9.89 18.41
N GLN A 121 -1.70 9.19 18.89
CA GLN A 121 -2.88 8.90 18.07
C GLN A 121 -3.67 10.19 17.81
N PRO A 122 -4.18 10.39 16.58
CA PRO A 122 -5.00 11.57 16.26
C PRO A 122 -6.27 11.67 17.13
N GLU A 123 -6.34 12.72 17.94
CA GLU A 123 -7.53 13.16 18.69
C GLU A 123 -7.65 14.67 18.57
N THR A 124 -8.88 15.17 18.46
CA THR A 124 -9.21 16.60 18.49
C THR A 124 -10.56 16.79 19.20
N ARG A 125 -10.94 18.03 19.53
CA ARG A 125 -12.25 18.34 20.11
C ARG A 125 -13.05 19.25 19.22
N LEU A 126 -14.37 19.10 19.28
CA LEU A 126 -15.29 20.00 18.61
C LEU A 126 -15.23 21.40 19.24
N THR A 127 -15.01 22.43 18.44
CA THR A 127 -15.06 23.84 18.89
C THR A 127 -16.46 24.45 18.83
N ARG A 128 -17.39 23.75 18.17
CA ARG A 128 -18.82 24.07 18.05
C ARG A 128 -19.68 22.82 18.19
N ASP A 129 -20.95 23.01 18.51
CA ASP A 129 -21.91 21.90 18.52
C ASP A 129 -22.04 21.29 17.12
N LEU A 130 -22.12 19.96 17.06
CA LEU A 130 -22.40 19.19 15.86
C LEU A 130 -23.72 18.45 16.04
N ALA A 131 -24.64 18.63 15.10
CA ALA A 131 -25.92 17.91 15.11
C ALA A 131 -26.19 17.30 13.73
N LEU A 132 -26.76 16.10 13.73
CA LEU A 132 -27.24 15.43 12.53
C LEU A 132 -28.47 14.59 12.85
N ASN A 133 -29.25 14.27 11.82
CA ASN A 133 -30.40 13.41 11.94
C ASN A 133 -30.17 12.15 11.09
N LEU A 134 -30.17 10.98 11.74
CA LEU A 134 -30.09 9.69 11.08
C LEU A 134 -31.48 9.06 11.21
N SER A 135 -32.31 9.03 10.16
CA SER A 135 -33.68 8.51 10.29
C SER A 135 -33.88 7.18 9.55
N SER A 136 -34.36 6.17 10.30
CA SER A 136 -34.84 4.89 9.78
C SER A 136 -36.12 5.01 8.94
N ARG A 137 -36.98 6.03 9.20
CA ARG A 137 -38.23 6.29 8.46
C ARG A 137 -38.02 6.77 7.03
N MET A 138 -36.81 7.20 6.67
CA MET A 138 -36.45 7.45 5.26
C MET A 138 -36.08 6.17 4.51
N GLN A 139 -36.01 4.99 5.15
CA GLN A 139 -35.31 3.84 4.60
C GLN A 139 -35.90 2.51 5.09
N PRO A 140 -36.84 1.89 4.35
CA PRO A 140 -37.19 0.51 4.62
C PRO A 140 -35.97 -0.34 4.24
N ARG A 141 -35.24 -0.82 5.27
CA ARG A 141 -34.17 -1.83 5.24
C ARG A 141 -33.32 -1.81 3.95
N LEU A 142 -32.22 -1.05 3.98
CA LEU A 142 -31.11 -1.10 3.00
C LEU A 142 -31.32 -0.47 1.60
N ARG A 143 -32.36 0.34 1.34
CA ARG A 143 -32.41 1.08 0.05
C ARG A 143 -31.28 2.09 -0.14
N LEU A 144 -30.78 2.68 0.95
CA LEU A 144 -29.65 3.60 0.92
C LEU A 144 -28.32 2.95 0.53
N MET A 145 -28.31 1.62 0.61
CA MET A 145 -27.20 0.70 0.45
C MET A 145 -27.26 -0.02 -0.92
N GLN A 146 -28.21 0.39 -1.77
CA GLN A 146 -28.29 -0.01 -3.17
C GLN A 146 -27.71 1.10 -4.06
N PRO A 147 -27.09 0.76 -5.20
CA PRO A 147 -26.77 1.74 -6.23
C PRO A 147 -27.98 2.63 -6.53
N GLY A 148 -27.80 3.96 -6.45
CA GLY A 148 -28.87 4.95 -6.65
C GLY A 148 -29.74 5.28 -5.42
N GLY A 149 -29.42 4.75 -4.24
CA GLY A 149 -30.04 5.16 -2.97
C GLY A 149 -29.71 6.63 -2.58
N PRO A 150 -30.45 7.24 -1.62
CA PRO A 150 -30.15 8.60 -1.18
C PRO A 150 -28.76 8.68 -0.53
N SER A 151 -28.03 9.79 -0.65
CA SER A 151 -26.71 9.91 -0.01
C SER A 151 -26.83 10.14 1.51
N LEU A 152 -25.86 9.66 2.28
CA LEU A 152 -25.72 10.03 3.70
C LEU A 152 -25.36 11.52 3.82
N PRO A 153 -25.89 12.23 4.84
CA PRO A 153 -25.64 13.65 5.00
C PRO A 153 -24.15 13.91 5.28
N VAL A 154 -23.54 14.85 4.57
CA VAL A 154 -22.20 15.32 4.87
C VAL A 154 -22.30 16.49 5.85
N VAL A 155 -21.47 16.47 6.90
CA VAL A 155 -21.43 17.51 7.93
C VAL A 155 -20.03 18.09 8.05
N VAL A 156 -19.93 19.34 8.50
CA VAL A 156 -18.64 20.01 8.74
C VAL A 156 -18.45 20.18 10.24
N ALA A 157 -17.42 19.53 10.78
CA ALA A 157 -17.01 19.68 12.16
C ALA A 157 -15.94 20.77 12.27
N SER A 158 -16.20 21.78 13.10
CA SER A 158 -15.15 22.72 13.52
C SER A 158 -14.39 22.11 14.69
N VAL A 159 -13.06 22.02 14.57
CA VAL A 159 -12.20 21.29 15.51
C VAL A 159 -11.06 22.15 16.03
N GLU A 160 -10.37 21.70 17.09
CA GLU A 160 -9.23 22.43 17.66
C GLU A 160 -8.01 22.38 16.74
N HIS A 161 -7.78 21.25 16.10
CA HIS A 161 -6.80 21.05 15.03
C HIS A 161 -7.21 19.87 14.15
N THR A 162 -6.63 19.80 12.95
CA THR A 162 -6.80 18.71 11.98
C THR A 162 -5.57 17.80 11.87
N GLY A 163 -4.49 18.13 12.56
CA GLY A 163 -3.22 17.40 12.48
C GLY A 163 -3.37 15.92 12.84
N GLY A 164 -2.71 15.06 12.06
CA GLY A 164 -2.71 13.61 12.24
C GLY A 164 -3.84 12.86 11.51
N PHE A 165 -4.91 13.55 11.11
CA PHE A 165 -6.01 12.92 10.38
C PHE A 165 -5.72 12.77 8.88
N ALA A 166 -6.31 11.76 8.24
CA ALA A 166 -6.22 11.53 6.79
C ALA A 166 -7.61 11.45 6.13
N VAL A 167 -7.69 11.84 4.85
CA VAL A 167 -8.90 11.58 4.03
C VAL A 167 -9.11 10.07 3.89
N GLY A 168 -10.34 9.60 4.05
CA GLY A 168 -10.73 8.19 4.09
C GLY A 168 -10.69 7.56 5.48
N GLU A 169 -10.10 8.23 6.47
CA GLU A 169 -9.93 7.68 7.81
C GLU A 169 -11.25 7.47 8.55
N LEU A 170 -11.35 6.37 9.30
CA LEU A 170 -12.43 6.17 10.27
C LEU A 170 -12.17 7.00 11.51
N VAL A 171 -13.14 7.83 11.87
CA VAL A 171 -13.16 8.55 13.14
C VAL A 171 -14.44 8.27 13.88
N LYS A 172 -14.40 8.38 15.20
CA LYS A 172 -15.60 8.33 16.05
C LYS A 172 -15.72 9.60 16.86
N CYS A 173 -16.95 10.12 16.92
CA CYS A 173 -17.29 11.20 17.84
C CYS A 173 -17.99 10.60 19.05
N VAL A 174 -17.51 10.96 20.24
CA VAL A 174 -18.03 10.49 21.52
C VAL A 174 -18.62 11.68 22.26
N GLY A 175 -19.94 11.67 22.43
CA GLY A 175 -20.67 12.65 23.22
C GLY A 175 -20.45 12.43 24.71
N LYS A 176 -20.49 13.52 25.50
CA LYS A 176 -20.54 13.42 26.96
C LYS A 176 -21.90 12.84 27.38
N ALA A 177 -21.90 11.89 28.31
CA ALA A 177 -23.13 11.52 29.01
C ALA A 177 -23.73 12.78 29.65
N ARG A 178 -25.01 13.07 29.39
CA ARG A 178 -25.69 14.16 30.12
C ARG A 178 -25.73 13.78 31.60
N GLY A 179 -25.34 14.71 32.46
CA GLY A 179 -25.27 14.52 33.91
C GLY A 179 -26.58 14.03 34.53
N HIS A 180 -26.43 13.40 35.71
CA HIS A 180 -27.43 12.70 36.51
C HIS A 180 -28.89 13.15 36.35
N GLY A 181 -29.74 12.23 35.89
CA GLY A 181 -31.21 12.37 35.95
C GLY A 181 -31.97 11.77 34.76
N ALA A 182 -31.32 11.56 33.61
CA ALA A 182 -31.94 10.90 32.47
C ALA A 182 -31.57 9.42 32.47
N ALA A 183 -32.55 8.55 32.70
CA ALA A 183 -32.38 7.11 32.59
C ALA A 183 -32.02 6.72 31.14
N SER A 184 -30.89 6.02 30.97
CA SER A 184 -30.58 5.07 29.88
C SER A 184 -30.26 5.54 28.45
N GLU A 185 -29.94 6.80 28.17
CA GLU A 185 -29.34 7.12 26.86
C GLU A 185 -27.82 6.86 26.88
N ALA A 186 -27.41 5.79 26.20
CA ALA A 186 -26.00 5.48 25.94
C ALA A 186 -25.27 6.73 25.41
N PRO A 187 -23.99 6.95 25.77
CA PRO A 187 -23.21 8.08 25.25
C PRO A 187 -23.35 8.14 23.73
N GLY A 188 -23.69 9.32 23.20
CA GLY A 188 -23.85 9.50 21.76
C GLY A 188 -22.56 9.11 21.07
N LEU A 189 -22.54 7.95 20.40
CA LEU A 189 -21.40 7.46 19.65
C LEU A 189 -21.82 7.38 18.19
N LEU A 190 -21.08 8.05 17.32
CA LEU A 190 -21.23 7.89 15.87
C LEU A 190 -19.87 7.79 15.21
N TYR A 191 -19.82 6.95 14.19
CA TYR A 191 -18.65 6.73 13.36
C TYR A 191 -18.77 7.54 12.07
N PHE A 192 -17.68 8.12 11.62
CA PHE A 192 -17.62 8.94 10.41
C PHE A 192 -16.40 8.57 9.58
N ARG A 193 -16.45 8.88 8.29
CA ARG A 193 -15.27 9.00 7.44
C ARG A 193 -14.90 10.46 7.27
N VAL A 194 -13.60 10.72 7.25
CA VAL A 194 -13.06 12.03 6.85
C VAL A 194 -13.11 12.13 5.32
N MET A 195 -13.93 13.04 4.81
CA MET A 195 -14.08 13.29 3.36
C MET A 195 -13.11 14.36 2.85
N ALA A 196 -12.83 15.36 3.68
CA ALA A 196 -11.91 16.45 3.36
C ALA A 196 -11.40 17.09 4.64
N ILE A 197 -10.20 17.66 4.54
CA ILE A 197 -9.51 18.35 5.63
C ILE A 197 -9.22 19.78 5.16
N ASP A 198 -9.67 20.77 5.92
CA ASP A 198 -9.32 22.17 5.74
C ASP A 198 -8.52 22.61 6.97
N GLU A 199 -7.19 22.53 6.83
CA GLU A 199 -6.25 22.87 7.90
C GLU A 199 -6.32 24.35 8.26
N ALA A 200 -6.46 25.24 7.27
CA ALA A 200 -6.50 26.69 7.48
C ALA A 200 -7.71 27.13 8.31
N GLN A 201 -8.86 26.47 8.12
CA GLN A 201 -10.08 26.76 8.86
C GLN A 201 -10.31 25.85 10.07
N HIS A 202 -9.41 24.90 10.33
CA HIS A 202 -9.55 23.88 11.36
C HIS A 202 -10.89 23.13 11.25
N ARG A 203 -11.18 22.62 10.04
CA ARG A 203 -12.44 21.94 9.72
C ARG A 203 -12.20 20.55 9.14
N LEU A 204 -13.04 19.62 9.57
CA LEU A 204 -13.15 18.29 8.98
C LEU A 204 -14.52 18.14 8.33
N THR A 205 -14.55 17.76 7.06
CA THR A 205 -15.77 17.35 6.38
C THR A 205 -15.99 15.87 6.64
N LEU A 206 -17.10 15.51 7.28
CA LEU A 206 -17.36 14.17 7.79
C LEU A 206 -18.61 13.59 7.15
N GLN A 207 -18.53 12.31 6.76
CA GLN A 207 -19.69 11.53 6.35
C GLN A 207 -19.97 10.44 7.40
N PRO A 208 -21.16 10.38 8.01
CA PRO A 208 -21.50 9.31 8.94
C PRO A 208 -21.48 7.97 8.22
N GLN A 209 -21.07 6.92 8.92
CA GLN A 209 -21.09 5.56 8.36
C GLN A 209 -22.52 5.00 8.31
N ALA A 210 -22.83 4.26 7.25
CA ALA A 210 -24.16 3.69 7.03
C ALA A 210 -24.56 2.76 8.19
N PHE A 211 -23.63 1.95 8.71
CA PHE A 211 -23.89 1.08 9.85
C PHE A 211 -24.32 1.80 11.13
N ASN A 212 -24.09 3.11 11.27
CA ASN A 212 -24.61 3.86 12.42
C ASN A 212 -26.13 3.74 12.54
N VAL A 213 -26.85 3.64 11.42
CA VAL A 213 -28.33 3.58 11.44
C VAL A 213 -28.86 2.33 12.14
N VAL A 214 -28.04 1.28 12.26
CA VAL A 214 -28.42 0.04 12.95
C VAL A 214 -28.57 0.28 14.46
N PHE A 215 -27.79 1.19 15.03
CA PHE A 215 -27.76 1.40 16.49
C PHE A 215 -28.04 2.84 16.93
N ALA A 216 -28.11 3.80 16.00
CA ALA A 216 -28.33 5.20 16.28
C ALA A 216 -29.36 5.82 15.33
N ASP A 217 -30.64 5.57 15.60
CA ASP A 217 -31.77 6.21 14.92
C ASP A 217 -32.20 7.51 15.63
N GLY A 218 -32.63 8.48 14.85
CA GLY A 218 -33.06 9.82 15.23
C GLY A 218 -31.96 10.89 15.21
N ARG A 219 -32.31 12.04 15.81
CA ARG A 219 -31.40 13.18 15.96
C ARG A 219 -30.27 12.82 16.92
N ARG A 220 -29.05 13.23 16.56
CA ARG A 220 -27.84 13.14 17.40
C ARG A 220 -27.22 14.51 17.54
N HIS A 221 -26.80 14.83 18.75
CA HIS A 221 -26.19 16.10 19.11
C HIS A 221 -24.92 15.82 19.90
N PHE A 222 -23.82 16.42 19.44
CA PHE A 222 -22.51 16.40 20.08
C PHE A 222 -22.21 17.83 20.49
N PRO A 223 -22.20 18.14 21.79
CA PRO A 223 -21.88 19.49 22.25
C PRO A 223 -20.41 19.82 21.96
N ARG A 224 -20.10 21.12 21.90
CA ARG A 224 -18.73 21.63 21.96
C ARG A 224 -17.92 20.89 23.05
N GLY A 225 -16.69 20.54 22.73
CA GLY A 225 -15.77 19.78 23.58
C GLY A 225 -15.92 18.26 23.50
N SER A 226 -16.89 17.75 22.73
CA SER A 226 -16.95 16.30 22.40
C SER A 226 -15.67 15.89 21.67
N ALA A 227 -15.17 14.70 22.01
CA ALA A 227 -13.93 14.18 21.44
C ALA A 227 -14.20 13.58 20.06
N LEU A 228 -13.32 13.86 19.11
CA LEU A 228 -13.24 13.22 17.81
C LEU A 228 -11.86 12.55 17.71
N ARG A 229 -11.84 11.24 17.53
CA ARG A 229 -10.62 10.43 17.56
C ARG A 229 -10.67 9.35 16.49
N ILE A 230 -9.54 8.71 16.21
CA ILE A 230 -9.50 7.48 15.41
C ILE A 230 -10.60 6.51 15.89
N GLY A 231 -11.36 5.98 14.94
CA GLY A 231 -12.53 5.15 15.21
C GLY A 231 -12.28 3.65 15.08
N SER A 232 -11.04 3.23 14.82
CA SER A 232 -10.64 1.82 14.68
C SER A 232 -9.79 1.43 15.89
N GLY A 233 -9.88 0.17 16.31
CA GLY A 233 -8.97 -0.46 17.30
C GLY A 233 -8.38 -1.74 16.74
N SER A 234 -8.26 -1.80 15.42
CA SER A 234 -7.88 -2.98 14.66
C SER A 234 -6.48 -3.46 15.01
N MET A 235 -6.40 -4.65 15.59
CA MET A 235 -5.13 -5.35 15.82
C MET A 235 -4.71 -6.27 14.66
N ILE A 236 -5.53 -6.53 13.63
CA ILE A 236 -5.18 -7.35 12.43
C ILE A 236 -6.12 -6.98 11.26
N TYR A 237 -5.63 -7.09 10.01
CA TYR A 237 -6.35 -7.07 8.72
C TYR A 237 -7.89 -7.03 8.81
N GLY A 238 -8.45 -5.83 8.65
CA GLY A 238 -9.88 -5.54 8.85
C GLY A 238 -10.15 -4.11 9.32
N GLY A 239 -9.13 -3.46 9.89
CA GLY A 239 -9.12 -2.03 10.19
C GLY A 239 -9.20 -1.17 8.94
N VAL A 240 -9.97 -0.09 9.03
CA VAL A 240 -10.21 0.89 7.97
C VAL A 240 -9.31 2.13 8.10
N ASP A 241 -8.37 2.09 9.03
CA ASP A 241 -7.46 3.18 9.35
C ASP A 241 -6.06 3.02 8.75
N TRP A 242 -5.85 2.07 7.84
CA TRP A 242 -4.57 1.95 7.13
C TRP A 242 -4.32 3.18 6.27
N GLN A 243 -3.16 3.80 6.50
CA GLN A 243 -2.68 4.95 5.76
C GLN A 243 -1.40 4.56 5.01
N SER A 244 -1.30 4.99 3.75
CA SER A 244 -0.07 4.93 2.96
C SER A 244 0.69 6.25 3.10
N LEU A 245 2.01 6.15 3.30
CA LEU A 245 2.95 7.26 3.33
C LEU A 245 4.16 6.92 2.47
N VAL A 246 4.95 7.92 2.13
CA VAL A 246 6.34 7.71 1.73
C VAL A 246 7.27 8.37 2.72
N ILE A 247 8.43 7.76 2.89
CA ILE A 247 9.57 8.35 3.60
C ILE A 247 10.70 8.58 2.60
N GLN A 248 11.23 9.79 2.59
CA GLN A 248 12.23 10.24 1.61
C GLN A 248 13.49 10.75 2.29
N ALA A 249 14.64 10.45 1.70
CA ALA A 249 15.94 11.01 2.05
C ALA A 249 16.71 11.41 0.79
N ARG A 250 17.80 12.17 0.98
CA ARG A 250 18.76 12.45 -0.09
C ARG A 250 19.64 11.23 -0.34
N ASP A 251 19.79 10.88 -1.61
CA ASP A 251 20.80 9.93 -2.05
C ASP A 251 22.20 10.54 -1.83
N GLY A 252 22.95 10.01 -0.87
CA GLY A 252 24.24 10.56 -0.43
C GLY A 252 24.25 11.09 1.01
N ALA A 253 23.09 11.21 1.65
CA ALA A 253 23.03 11.49 3.10
C ALA A 253 23.40 10.25 3.93
N ASP A 254 23.72 10.44 5.21
CA ASP A 254 23.79 9.33 6.15
C ASP A 254 22.37 8.89 6.52
N LEU A 255 21.92 7.81 5.89
CA LEU A 255 20.58 7.28 6.08
C LEU A 255 20.36 6.65 7.46
N THR A 256 21.41 6.48 8.28
CA THR A 256 21.27 6.04 9.68
C THR A 256 20.88 7.17 10.63
N ASP A 257 20.98 8.44 10.19
CA ASP A 257 20.48 9.60 10.92
C ASP A 257 18.97 9.75 10.68
N PRO A 258 18.11 9.61 11.72
CA PRO A 258 16.67 9.78 11.58
C PRO A 258 16.27 11.16 11.01
N SER A 259 17.07 12.21 11.24
CA SER A 259 16.81 13.56 10.74
C SER A 259 17.03 13.71 9.22
N SER A 260 17.68 12.72 8.57
CA SER A 260 17.83 12.67 7.12
C SER A 260 16.52 12.34 6.38
N TRP A 261 15.51 11.87 7.11
CA TRP A 261 14.27 11.35 6.56
C TRP A 261 13.10 12.30 6.77
N VAL A 262 12.27 12.44 5.73
CA VAL A 262 11.06 13.25 5.76
C VAL A 262 9.86 12.42 5.29
N LEU A 263 8.77 12.50 6.03
CA LEU A 263 7.52 11.80 5.73
C LEU A 263 6.60 12.69 4.87
N SER A 264 5.85 12.07 3.97
CA SER A 264 4.70 12.71 3.31
C SER A 264 3.51 12.84 4.26
N ASN A 265 2.47 13.59 3.85
CA ASN A 265 1.17 13.40 4.50
C ASN A 265 0.67 11.95 4.29
N PRO A 266 -0.15 11.44 5.21
CA PRO A 266 -0.84 10.18 5.01
C PRO A 266 -1.92 10.31 3.94
N VAL A 267 -2.07 9.23 3.18
CA VAL A 267 -3.21 8.98 2.31
C VAL A 267 -3.98 7.82 2.91
N GLY A 268 -5.23 8.03 3.31
CA GLY A 268 -6.10 6.96 3.76
C GLY A 268 -6.69 6.18 2.59
N ASN A 269 -7.19 4.98 2.86
CA ASN A 269 -7.70 4.11 1.81
C ASN A 269 -9.09 4.55 1.29
N PRO A 270 -9.21 4.96 0.02
CA PRO A 270 -10.45 5.46 -0.56
C PRO A 270 -11.50 4.36 -0.78
N ALA A 271 -11.13 3.08 -0.72
CA ALA A 271 -12.09 1.98 -0.82
C ALA A 271 -13.21 2.12 0.20
N SER A 272 -12.82 2.54 1.40
CA SER A 272 -13.71 2.74 2.54
C SER A 272 -14.71 3.89 2.34
N LEU A 273 -14.45 4.78 1.36
CA LEU A 273 -15.35 5.86 0.91
C LEU A 273 -16.22 5.45 -0.28
N HIS A 274 -15.71 4.55 -1.12
CA HIS A 274 -16.30 4.19 -2.42
C HIS A 274 -16.71 2.72 -2.51
N ILE A 275 -17.10 2.12 -1.38
CA ILE A 275 -17.51 0.71 -1.27
C ILE A 275 -18.56 0.34 -2.32
N ALA A 276 -19.65 1.11 -2.42
CA ALA A 276 -20.74 0.82 -3.35
C ALA A 276 -20.32 0.93 -4.83
N PRO A 277 -19.67 2.02 -5.29
CA PRO A 277 -19.12 2.09 -6.64
C PRO A 277 -18.11 0.98 -6.97
N LEU A 278 -17.25 0.59 -6.01
CA LEU A 278 -16.27 -0.48 -6.24
C LEU A 278 -16.94 -1.85 -6.40
N ALA A 279 -17.95 -2.14 -5.58
CA ALA A 279 -18.73 -3.35 -5.72
C ALA A 279 -19.47 -3.39 -7.08
N GLU A 280 -20.03 -2.26 -7.52
CA GLU A 280 -20.77 -2.18 -8.78
C GLU A 280 -19.86 -2.27 -10.02
N LEU A 281 -18.73 -1.55 -10.02
CA LEU A 281 -17.85 -1.45 -11.19
C LEU A 281 -16.89 -2.63 -11.31
N LEU A 282 -16.43 -3.18 -10.19
CA LEU A 282 -15.34 -4.16 -10.16
C LEU A 282 -15.78 -5.54 -9.65
N ASP A 283 -17.05 -5.69 -9.24
CA ASP A 283 -17.53 -6.89 -8.54
C ASP A 283 -16.67 -7.21 -7.29
N ALA A 284 -16.07 -6.18 -6.70
CA ALA A 284 -15.15 -6.31 -5.58
C ALA A 284 -15.94 -6.20 -4.27
N TYR A 285 -16.16 -7.34 -3.61
CA TYR A 285 -16.82 -7.43 -2.30
C TYR A 285 -15.82 -7.63 -1.15
N PHE A 286 -16.19 -7.22 0.06
CA PHE A 286 -15.27 -7.07 1.19
C PHE A 286 -15.65 -7.90 2.42
N ARG A 287 -14.67 -8.19 3.28
CA ARG A 287 -14.85 -8.93 4.52
C ARG A 287 -15.76 -8.16 5.49
N ALA A 288 -16.95 -8.65 5.79
CA ALA A 288 -17.87 -8.04 6.76
C ALA A 288 -18.17 -8.94 7.97
N ASP A 289 -17.38 -10.00 8.15
CA ASP A 289 -17.54 -10.94 9.26
C ASP A 289 -17.35 -10.28 10.63
N ARG A 290 -17.73 -11.03 11.66
CA ARG A 290 -17.75 -10.57 13.04
C ARG A 290 -16.42 -9.97 13.50
N SER A 291 -15.27 -10.50 13.09
CA SER A 291 -13.98 -9.96 13.52
C SER A 291 -13.66 -8.60 12.87
N VAL A 292 -14.07 -8.35 11.63
CA VAL A 292 -13.99 -7.00 11.04
C VAL A 292 -14.93 -6.05 11.78
N ARG A 293 -16.16 -6.49 12.08
CA ARG A 293 -17.12 -5.67 12.84
C ARG A 293 -16.58 -5.31 14.22
N SER A 294 -16.04 -6.27 14.97
CA SER A 294 -15.42 -6.04 16.27
C SER A 294 -14.22 -5.10 16.20
N SER A 295 -13.41 -5.21 15.14
CA SER A 295 -12.27 -4.35 14.88
C SER A 295 -12.68 -2.88 14.61
N ILE A 296 -13.70 -2.68 13.77
CA ILE A 296 -14.24 -1.35 13.44
C ILE A 296 -14.97 -0.74 14.64
N LEU A 297 -15.66 -1.56 15.42
CA LEU A 297 -16.46 -1.11 16.55
C LEU A 297 -15.71 -1.17 17.88
N GLU A 298 -14.40 -1.44 17.91
CA GLU A 298 -13.55 -1.33 19.10
C GLU A 298 -14.15 -1.97 20.37
N ASP A 299 -14.45 -3.27 20.31
CA ASP A 299 -15.02 -4.04 21.43
C ASP A 299 -16.36 -3.50 21.97
N GLN A 300 -17.11 -2.70 21.19
CA GLN A 300 -18.51 -2.40 21.46
C GLN A 300 -19.38 -3.64 21.21
N GLU A 301 -19.21 -4.67 22.04
CA GLU A 301 -19.80 -6.01 21.89
C GLU A 301 -21.33 -5.96 21.74
N GLU A 302 -22.00 -5.05 22.44
CA GLU A 302 -23.45 -4.86 22.30
C GLU A 302 -23.85 -4.27 20.95
N LEU A 303 -23.01 -3.45 20.31
CA LEU A 303 -23.24 -2.98 18.94
C LEU A 303 -22.94 -4.08 17.92
N VAL A 304 -21.88 -4.87 18.15
CA VAL A 304 -21.55 -6.04 17.31
C VAL A 304 -22.70 -7.05 17.32
N LYS A 305 -23.26 -7.37 18.50
CA LYS A 305 -24.41 -8.27 18.65
C LYS A 305 -25.65 -7.80 17.90
N ARG A 306 -25.89 -6.49 17.82
CA ARG A 306 -27.02 -5.93 17.04
C ARG A 306 -26.89 -6.17 15.53
N LEU A 307 -25.68 -6.46 15.06
CA LEU A 307 -25.37 -6.78 13.67
C LEU A 307 -25.39 -8.29 13.42
N ASP A 308 -25.47 -9.12 14.46
CA ASP A 308 -25.55 -10.56 14.31
C ASP A 308 -26.90 -10.95 13.70
N GLY A 309 -26.85 -11.85 12.71
CA GLY A 309 -28.02 -12.28 11.93
C GLY A 309 -28.27 -11.47 10.65
N LEU A 310 -27.56 -10.36 10.41
CA LEU A 310 -27.49 -9.75 9.09
C LEU A 310 -26.63 -10.61 8.15
N ARG A 311 -27.01 -10.66 6.87
CA ARG A 311 -26.22 -11.33 5.84
C ARG A 311 -24.98 -10.51 5.47
N ASP A 312 -23.94 -11.16 4.95
CA ASP A 312 -22.70 -10.48 4.56
C ASP A 312 -22.92 -9.39 3.50
N ASP A 313 -23.84 -9.61 2.55
CA ASP A 313 -24.19 -8.59 1.54
C ASP A 313 -24.84 -7.34 2.17
N GLU A 314 -25.63 -7.52 3.23
CA GLU A 314 -26.25 -6.41 3.96
C GLU A 314 -25.21 -5.61 4.75
N LEU A 315 -24.27 -6.31 5.39
CA LEU A 315 -23.20 -5.71 6.16
C LEU A 315 -22.19 -4.97 5.27
N GLN A 316 -21.85 -5.57 4.13
CA GLN A 316 -20.99 -4.95 3.12
C GLN A 316 -21.54 -3.62 2.65
N ARG A 317 -22.83 -3.59 2.30
CA ARG A 317 -23.46 -2.34 1.89
C ARG A 317 -23.60 -1.35 3.05
N ALA A 318 -23.62 -1.82 4.30
CA ALA A 318 -23.61 -0.95 5.49
C ALA A 318 -22.26 -0.29 5.73
N GLY A 319 -21.27 -0.55 4.88
CA GLY A 319 -19.92 -0.02 4.97
C GLY A 319 -19.03 -0.85 5.88
N PHE A 320 -19.43 -2.07 6.23
CA PHE A 320 -18.51 -3.05 6.81
C PHE A 320 -17.73 -3.73 5.71
N GLY A 321 -16.44 -3.89 5.93
CA GLY A 321 -15.54 -4.42 4.91
C GLY A 321 -14.90 -3.33 4.09
N SER A 322 -13.61 -3.47 3.92
CA SER A 322 -12.76 -2.55 3.19
C SER A 322 -11.79 -3.39 2.38
N LEU A 323 -11.52 -3.00 1.14
CA LEU A 323 -10.20 -3.24 0.60
C LEU A 323 -9.25 -2.58 1.59
N TYR A 324 -8.25 -3.29 2.03
CA TYR A 324 -7.09 -2.64 2.59
C TYR A 324 -6.03 -2.75 1.51
N TRP A 325 -5.49 -1.60 1.13
CA TRP A 325 -4.23 -1.65 0.45
C TRP A 325 -3.15 -2.11 1.42
N MET A 326 -2.14 -2.75 0.86
CA MET A 326 -0.93 -3.14 1.55
C MET A 326 0.28 -2.63 0.79
N GLU A 327 1.35 -2.35 1.52
CA GLU A 327 2.75 -2.35 1.11
C GLU A 327 2.97 -1.81 -0.32
N GLY A 328 3.25 -0.51 -0.44
CA GLY A 328 3.44 0.14 -1.73
C GLY A 328 4.81 -0.10 -2.37
N THR A 329 4.83 -0.11 -3.69
CA THR A 329 6.05 -0.06 -4.51
C THR A 329 6.21 1.34 -5.11
N PRO A 330 7.17 2.13 -4.61
CA PRO A 330 7.46 3.44 -5.18
C PRO A 330 8.20 3.31 -6.51
N VAL A 331 7.82 4.15 -7.48
CA VAL A 331 8.51 4.33 -8.76
C VAL A 331 8.46 5.81 -9.13
N ARG A 332 9.62 6.39 -9.45
CA ARG A 332 9.66 7.77 -9.95
C ARG A 332 9.48 7.79 -11.45
N LEU A 333 8.57 8.63 -11.93
CA LEU A 333 8.38 8.88 -13.35
C LEU A 333 9.54 9.72 -13.89
N ARG A 334 10.34 9.15 -14.77
CA ARG A 334 11.56 9.80 -15.32
C ARG A 334 11.85 9.41 -16.76
N ASP A 335 10.87 8.83 -17.44
CA ASP A 335 10.98 8.52 -18.86
C ASP A 335 11.04 9.80 -19.69
N ARG A 336 11.67 9.71 -20.86
CA ARG A 336 11.85 10.84 -21.79
C ARG A 336 10.55 11.24 -22.50
N ARG A 337 9.42 10.58 -22.22
CA ARG A 337 8.12 10.74 -22.91
C ARG A 337 7.09 11.48 -22.06
N GLY A 338 7.57 12.32 -21.15
CA GLY A 338 6.71 13.16 -20.30
C GLY A 338 6.71 12.77 -18.82
N GLY A 339 7.63 11.89 -18.39
CA GLY A 339 7.91 11.69 -16.97
C GLY A 339 8.24 13.02 -16.28
N ASP A 340 7.39 13.43 -15.35
CA ASP A 340 7.42 14.73 -14.69
C ASP A 340 8.25 14.75 -13.39
N GLY A 341 8.94 13.65 -13.08
CA GLY A 341 9.68 13.48 -11.83
C GLY A 341 8.80 13.14 -10.62
N SER A 342 7.48 13.06 -10.79
CA SER A 342 6.55 12.65 -9.73
C SER A 342 6.83 11.23 -9.29
N LEU A 343 6.55 10.96 -8.02
CA LEU A 343 6.67 9.62 -7.46
C LEU A 343 5.29 8.97 -7.48
N GLN A 344 5.17 7.83 -8.15
CA GLN A 344 4.01 6.98 -8.07
C GLN A 344 4.26 5.86 -7.06
N VAL A 345 3.24 5.53 -6.28
CA VAL A 345 3.25 4.38 -5.38
C VAL A 345 2.15 3.44 -5.85
N LEU A 346 2.56 2.27 -6.38
CA LEU A 346 1.66 1.18 -6.71
C LEU A 346 1.38 0.39 -5.45
N LEU A 347 0.16 0.48 -4.95
CA LEU A 347 -0.29 -0.16 -3.73
C LEU A 347 -0.97 -1.49 -4.06
N ARG A 348 -0.58 -2.53 -3.34
CA ARG A 348 -1.23 -3.84 -3.38
C ARG A 348 -2.65 -3.68 -2.87
N VAL A 349 -3.64 -4.33 -3.48
CA VAL A 349 -5.04 -4.27 -3.03
C VAL A 349 -5.53 -5.68 -2.75
N ASN A 350 -5.73 -6.03 -1.48
CA ASN A 350 -6.19 -7.36 -1.13
C ASN A 350 -7.66 -7.55 -1.45
N ASN A 351 -7.99 -8.63 -2.17
CA ASN A 351 -9.35 -8.94 -2.59
C ASN A 351 -9.47 -10.39 -3.10
N ASP A 352 -10.70 -10.84 -3.31
CA ASP A 352 -11.03 -12.20 -3.80
C ASP A 352 -11.23 -12.31 -5.31
N VAL A 353 -11.36 -11.18 -6.02
CA VAL A 353 -12.12 -11.13 -7.27
C VAL A 353 -11.33 -10.56 -8.45
N GLN A 354 -10.31 -9.77 -8.21
CA GLN A 354 -9.49 -9.11 -9.23
C GLN A 354 -8.02 -9.12 -8.82
N CYS A 355 -7.29 -10.14 -9.27
CA CYS A 355 -5.91 -10.36 -8.83
C CYS A 355 -4.91 -9.35 -9.41
N GLY A 356 -5.31 -8.60 -10.43
CA GLY A 356 -4.55 -7.48 -10.96
C GLY A 356 -5.01 -6.11 -10.46
N LEU A 357 -5.96 -6.04 -9.52
CA LEU A 357 -6.39 -4.76 -8.97
C LEU A 357 -5.29 -4.19 -8.06
N GLY A 358 -4.87 -2.97 -8.34
CA GLY A 358 -3.98 -2.18 -7.51
C GLY A 358 -4.53 -0.77 -7.33
N ALA A 359 -3.87 0.02 -6.49
CA ALA A 359 -4.19 1.43 -6.29
C ALA A 359 -2.96 2.29 -6.58
N LEU A 360 -3.17 3.48 -7.13
CA LEU A 360 -2.11 4.40 -7.50
C LEU A 360 -2.20 5.66 -6.65
N VAL A 361 -1.13 5.95 -5.91
CA VAL A 361 -0.94 7.21 -5.18
C VAL A 361 0.17 7.99 -5.85
N SER A 362 -0.07 9.27 -6.14
CA SER A 362 0.96 10.19 -6.57
C SER A 362 1.49 10.95 -5.38
N VAL A 363 2.80 11.12 -5.33
CA VAL A 363 3.49 11.95 -4.34
C VAL A 363 4.28 13.01 -5.08
N VAL A 364 3.99 14.26 -4.75
CA VAL A 364 4.70 15.44 -5.26
C VAL A 364 5.51 16.04 -4.13
N ASP A 365 6.79 16.34 -4.38
CA ASP A 365 7.64 17.01 -3.40
C ASP A 365 7.20 18.48 -3.30
N ASN A 366 6.83 19.00 -2.12
CA ASN A 366 6.36 20.39 -1.96
C ASN A 366 7.44 21.47 -2.27
N ALA A 367 8.64 21.06 -2.69
CA ALA A 367 9.69 21.97 -3.14
C ALA A 367 9.46 22.53 -4.56
N THR A 368 8.43 22.08 -5.28
CA THR A 368 8.10 22.56 -6.64
C THR A 368 6.98 23.62 -6.70
N ASP A 369 6.40 24.04 -5.57
CA ASP A 369 5.35 25.09 -5.53
C ASP A 369 5.90 26.53 -5.70
N GLY A 370 7.17 26.67 -6.09
CA GLY A 370 7.71 27.90 -6.67
C GLY A 370 7.66 27.80 -8.20
N GLY A 371 6.72 28.50 -8.82
CA GLY A 371 6.38 28.38 -10.24
C GLY A 371 7.57 28.24 -11.19
N ALA A 372 7.61 27.11 -11.90
CA ALA A 372 8.21 27.02 -13.21
C ALA A 372 7.13 26.54 -14.17
N SER A 373 6.50 27.51 -14.82
CA SER A 373 5.77 27.33 -16.07
C SER A 373 6.60 26.48 -17.04
N SER A 374 5.91 25.54 -17.71
CA SER A 374 6.19 25.04 -19.05
C SER A 374 7.32 25.76 -19.80
N GLY A 375 8.42 25.07 -20.07
CA GLY A 375 9.41 25.54 -21.05
C GLY A 375 10.83 25.06 -20.81
N GLY A 376 11.25 24.11 -21.64
CA GLY A 376 12.67 23.93 -21.99
C GLY A 376 13.44 22.98 -21.08
N GLY A 377 14.03 21.95 -21.70
CA GLY A 377 14.99 21.07 -21.07
C GLY A 377 16.13 21.84 -20.43
N ALA A 378 16.11 21.94 -19.11
CA ALA A 378 17.31 22.18 -18.34
C ALA A 378 17.84 20.81 -17.95
N ALA A 379 18.88 20.36 -18.67
CA ALA A 379 19.77 19.33 -18.18
C ALA A 379 20.12 19.67 -16.73
N ALA A 380 19.67 18.83 -15.79
CA ALA A 380 20.11 18.92 -14.41
C ALA A 380 21.64 18.91 -14.44
N ALA A 381 22.25 19.97 -13.89
CA ALA A 381 23.69 20.06 -13.78
C ALA A 381 24.22 18.76 -13.17
N VAL A 382 25.00 18.01 -13.95
CA VAL A 382 25.60 16.74 -13.54
C VAL A 382 26.49 17.04 -12.32
N GLY A 383 25.99 16.74 -11.12
CA GLY A 383 26.79 16.81 -9.88
C GLY A 383 26.16 17.52 -8.68
N ALA A 384 25.08 18.29 -8.83
CA ALA A 384 24.41 18.90 -7.68
C ALA A 384 23.35 17.97 -7.09
N LEU A 385 23.47 17.61 -5.80
CA LEU A 385 22.42 16.88 -5.09
C LEU A 385 21.14 17.72 -5.02
N PRO A 386 19.94 17.11 -5.16
CA PRO A 386 18.68 17.84 -4.98
C PRO A 386 18.64 18.47 -3.58
N PRO A 387 17.85 19.55 -3.37
CA PRO A 387 17.63 20.14 -2.04
C PRO A 387 17.10 19.07 -1.06
N PRO A 388 17.20 19.27 0.27
CA PRO A 388 16.66 18.28 1.21
C PRO A 388 15.18 18.04 0.92
N PRO A 389 14.67 16.82 1.10
CA PRO A 389 13.24 16.58 0.89
C PRO A 389 12.45 17.52 1.79
N ALA A 390 11.43 18.16 1.23
CA ALA A 390 10.41 18.86 1.99
C ALA A 390 9.29 17.86 2.33
N PRO A 391 8.37 18.20 3.26
CA PRO A 391 7.13 17.43 3.41
C PRO A 391 6.51 17.23 2.03
N ALA A 392 6.21 15.99 1.66
CA ALA A 392 5.66 15.69 0.34
C ALA A 392 4.14 15.51 0.41
N ARG A 393 3.44 15.83 -0.69
CA ARG A 393 1.99 15.68 -0.78
C ARG A 393 1.60 14.40 -1.53
N GLY A 394 1.12 13.41 -0.79
CA GLY A 394 0.47 12.22 -1.32
C GLY A 394 -0.99 12.46 -1.67
N THR A 395 -1.42 11.99 -2.83
CA THR A 395 -2.80 12.04 -3.34
C THR A 395 -3.16 10.73 -4.00
N PHE A 396 -4.27 10.11 -3.59
CA PHE A 396 -4.83 8.97 -4.32
C PHE A 396 -5.29 9.42 -5.71
N LEU A 397 -4.84 8.73 -6.74
CA LEU A 397 -5.23 9.01 -8.12
C LEU A 397 -6.42 8.14 -8.55
N ARG A 398 -6.22 6.82 -8.53
CA ARG A 398 -7.19 5.85 -9.04
C ARG A 398 -6.85 4.44 -8.62
N TYR A 399 -7.83 3.55 -8.73
CA TYR A 399 -7.55 2.13 -8.91
C TYR A 399 -6.98 1.90 -10.31
N THR A 400 -6.06 0.96 -10.41
CA THR A 400 -5.40 0.61 -11.66
C THR A 400 -5.30 -0.90 -11.80
N PHE A 401 -5.08 -1.36 -13.02
CA PHE A 401 -4.72 -2.74 -13.28
C PHE A 401 -3.19 -2.87 -13.33
N ALA A 402 -2.64 -3.80 -12.56
CA ALA A 402 -1.27 -4.25 -12.66
C ALA A 402 -1.22 -5.75 -12.33
N PRO A 403 -0.66 -6.61 -13.21
CA PRO A 403 -0.73 -8.07 -13.05
C PRO A 403 -0.19 -8.58 -11.71
N GLY A 404 -0.99 -9.34 -10.96
CA GLY A 404 -0.56 -9.93 -9.68
C GLY A 404 -0.58 -9.00 -8.47
N MET A 405 -1.06 -7.75 -8.61
CA MET A 405 -1.09 -6.77 -7.52
C MET A 405 -2.00 -7.11 -6.34
N ALA A 406 -2.86 -8.12 -6.41
CA ALA A 406 -3.52 -8.62 -5.20
C ALA A 406 -2.77 -9.82 -4.60
N SER A 407 -1.96 -10.50 -5.41
CA SER A 407 -1.35 -11.78 -5.09
C SER A 407 -0.06 -11.60 -4.29
N ALA A 408 0.86 -10.76 -4.78
CA ALA A 408 2.13 -10.47 -4.12
C ALA A 408 2.64 -9.06 -4.46
N HIS A 409 3.69 -8.64 -3.75
CA HIS A 409 4.36 -7.38 -3.97
C HIS A 409 5.21 -7.45 -5.24
N PRO A 410 5.16 -6.43 -6.11
CA PRO A 410 5.98 -6.40 -7.31
C PRO A 410 7.38 -5.85 -7.01
N SER A 411 8.24 -5.94 -8.02
CA SER A 411 9.38 -5.02 -8.17
C SER A 411 9.23 -4.27 -9.48
N VAL A 412 9.54 -2.97 -9.44
CA VAL A 412 9.57 -2.08 -10.60
C VAL A 412 10.98 -1.55 -10.76
N LEU A 413 11.48 -1.52 -11.99
CA LEU A 413 12.80 -1.01 -12.34
C LEU A 413 12.72 -0.19 -13.60
N PHE A 414 13.22 1.04 -13.57
CA PHE A 414 13.38 1.84 -14.79
C PHE A 414 14.70 1.51 -15.50
N ASP A 415 14.63 1.25 -16.80
CA ASP A 415 15.78 0.97 -17.67
C ASP A 415 16.16 2.18 -18.50
N GLU A 416 17.26 2.83 -18.13
CA GLU A 416 17.75 4.07 -18.74
C GLU A 416 18.17 3.92 -20.21
N VAL A 417 18.48 2.70 -20.65
CA VAL A 417 18.89 2.40 -22.03
C VAL A 417 17.70 2.47 -22.97
N THR A 418 16.63 1.74 -22.65
CA THR A 418 15.42 1.67 -23.48
C THR A 418 14.37 2.71 -23.12
N ASP A 419 14.54 3.42 -22.00
CA ASP A 419 13.61 4.43 -21.51
C ASP A 419 12.23 3.86 -21.15
N ILE A 420 12.19 2.68 -20.51
CA ILE A 420 10.95 2.00 -20.11
C ILE A 420 11.05 1.46 -18.68
N TYR A 421 9.92 1.04 -18.13
CA TYR A 421 9.83 0.40 -16.83
C TYR A 421 9.65 -1.11 -17.00
N TRP A 422 10.40 -1.90 -16.25
CA TRP A 422 10.25 -3.33 -16.08
C TRP A 422 9.52 -3.62 -14.79
N TYR A 423 8.66 -4.62 -14.81
CA TYR A 423 7.83 -5.04 -13.69
C TYR A 423 7.85 -6.56 -13.61
N VAL A 424 8.04 -7.08 -12.40
CA VAL A 424 8.02 -8.52 -12.14
C VAL A 424 7.07 -8.79 -10.98
N ASN A 425 6.10 -9.66 -11.23
CA ASN A 425 5.12 -10.08 -10.23
C ASN A 425 4.42 -11.36 -10.66
N ASN A 426 3.50 -11.87 -9.83
CA ASN A 426 2.81 -13.11 -10.08
C ASN A 426 1.75 -13.03 -11.19
N ILE A 427 1.54 -14.17 -11.86
CA ILE A 427 0.40 -14.41 -12.74
C ILE A 427 -0.44 -15.53 -12.13
N ASN A 428 -1.70 -15.25 -11.80
CA ASN A 428 -2.63 -16.28 -11.36
C ASN A 428 -3.07 -17.13 -12.56
N ARG A 429 -3.04 -18.46 -12.41
CA ARG A 429 -3.42 -19.41 -13.46
C ARG A 429 -4.92 -19.67 -13.51
N ASP A 430 -5.60 -19.57 -12.36
CA ASP A 430 -7.04 -19.78 -12.24
C ASP A 430 -7.77 -18.47 -11.90
N SER A 431 -8.40 -17.89 -12.92
CA SER A 431 -9.22 -16.68 -12.78
C SER A 431 -10.62 -16.97 -12.21
N LEU A 432 -11.04 -18.23 -12.08
CA LEU A 432 -12.28 -18.61 -11.40
C LEU A 432 -12.07 -18.82 -9.89
N ARG A 433 -10.82 -18.83 -9.43
CA ARG A 433 -10.40 -18.97 -8.03
C ARG A 433 -11.06 -20.16 -7.34
N ASN A 434 -11.13 -21.31 -8.01
CA ASN A 434 -11.78 -22.49 -7.47
C ASN A 434 -10.88 -23.23 -6.45
N TRP A 435 -10.44 -22.48 -5.44
CA TRP A 435 -9.62 -22.99 -4.35
C TRP A 435 -10.55 -23.61 -3.30
N ARG A 436 -10.42 -24.92 -3.06
CA ARG A 436 -11.25 -25.61 -2.06
C ARG A 436 -10.62 -25.52 -0.68
N ALA A 437 -11.44 -25.17 0.32
CA ALA A 437 -11.08 -25.36 1.73
C ALA A 437 -10.74 -26.84 1.98
N GLY A 438 -9.66 -27.11 2.71
CA GLY A 438 -9.16 -28.48 2.93
C GLY A 438 -8.17 -29.00 1.89
N SER A 439 -7.77 -28.19 0.90
CA SER A 439 -6.74 -28.53 -0.11
C SER A 439 -5.31 -28.60 0.42
N GLY A 440 -5.08 -28.29 1.69
CA GLY A 440 -3.73 -28.16 2.28
C GLY A 440 -3.01 -26.85 1.92
N LEU A 441 -3.68 -25.94 1.20
CA LEU A 441 -3.16 -24.61 0.87
C LEU A 441 -3.39 -23.62 2.02
N HIS A 442 -2.46 -22.67 2.16
CA HIS A 442 -2.69 -21.45 2.89
C HIS A 442 -3.66 -20.57 2.09
N VAL A 443 -4.91 -20.59 2.52
CA VAL A 443 -5.94 -19.71 2.01
C VAL A 443 -6.20 -18.67 3.09
N THR A 444 -5.66 -17.48 2.89
CA THR A 444 -6.08 -16.30 3.67
C THR A 444 -7.57 -16.12 3.39
N PRO A 445 -8.44 -16.19 4.40
CA PRO A 445 -9.87 -15.97 4.19
C PRO A 445 -10.07 -14.63 3.48
N HIS A 446 -10.81 -14.67 2.38
CA HIS A 446 -11.12 -13.50 1.58
C HIS A 446 -9.92 -12.77 0.94
N SER A 447 -8.84 -13.51 0.65
CA SER A 447 -7.78 -13.11 -0.27
C SER A 447 -7.40 -14.26 -1.22
N LEU A 448 -8.38 -14.73 -2.00
CA LEU A 448 -8.21 -15.86 -2.92
C LEU A 448 -7.14 -15.62 -3.99
N CYS A 449 -6.81 -14.36 -4.28
CA CYS A 449 -5.73 -14.03 -5.20
C CYS A 449 -4.34 -14.40 -4.67
N GLU A 450 -4.13 -14.40 -3.35
CA GLU A 450 -2.85 -14.82 -2.73
C GLU A 450 -2.57 -16.31 -2.88
N VAL A 451 -3.60 -17.12 -3.17
CA VAL A 451 -3.46 -18.58 -3.17
C VAL A 451 -2.51 -19.04 -4.26
N ASP A 452 -2.58 -18.44 -5.46
CA ASP A 452 -1.71 -18.78 -6.58
C ASP A 452 -0.61 -17.74 -6.80
N ARG A 453 0.56 -18.06 -6.24
CA ARG A 453 1.83 -17.35 -6.43
C ARG A 453 2.85 -18.22 -7.17
N SER A 454 2.37 -19.22 -7.91
CA SER A 454 3.21 -20.26 -8.51
C SER A 454 3.86 -19.88 -9.84
N THR A 455 3.52 -18.71 -10.41
CA THR A 455 4.06 -18.23 -11.68
C THR A 455 4.60 -16.82 -11.50
N LEU A 456 5.86 -16.60 -11.84
CA LEU A 456 6.55 -15.30 -11.83
C LEU A 456 6.63 -14.78 -13.27
N GLY A 457 5.91 -13.69 -13.56
CA GLY A 457 5.87 -13.06 -14.88
C GLY A 457 6.73 -11.80 -14.95
N LEU A 458 7.29 -11.53 -16.12
CA LEU A 458 7.97 -10.30 -16.48
C LEU A 458 7.09 -9.46 -17.40
N PHE A 459 7.05 -8.17 -17.13
CA PHE A 459 6.24 -7.19 -17.83
C PHE A 459 7.06 -5.93 -18.09
N PHE A 460 6.59 -5.12 -19.05
CA PHE A 460 7.18 -3.82 -19.36
C PHE A 460 6.09 -2.76 -19.51
N SER A 461 6.44 -1.50 -19.27
CA SER A 461 5.54 -0.37 -19.44
C SER A 461 6.29 0.85 -19.92
N GLY A 462 5.61 1.67 -20.72
CA GLY A 462 6.11 2.98 -21.11
C GLY A 462 5.91 4.06 -20.04
N ASN A 463 4.93 3.92 -19.16
CA ASN A 463 4.44 4.98 -18.27
C ASN A 463 4.25 4.51 -16.82
N ALA A 464 4.76 3.32 -16.49
CA ALA A 464 4.63 2.66 -15.19
C ALA A 464 3.20 2.38 -14.72
N VAL A 465 2.21 2.41 -15.64
CA VAL A 465 0.81 2.12 -15.34
C VAL A 465 0.22 1.08 -16.29
N ASP A 466 0.52 1.21 -17.59
CA ASP A 466 0.04 0.29 -18.61
C ASP A 466 1.09 -0.81 -18.84
N TRP A 467 0.85 -1.98 -18.23
CA TRP A 467 1.81 -3.09 -18.18
C TRP A 467 1.53 -4.15 -19.25
N MET A 468 2.51 -4.41 -20.10
CA MET A 468 2.48 -5.48 -21.11
C MET A 468 3.29 -6.68 -20.70
N PHE A 469 2.79 -7.87 -21.02
CA PHE A 469 3.47 -9.12 -20.75
C PHE A 469 4.70 -9.30 -21.66
N ALA A 470 5.85 -9.59 -21.06
CA ALA A 470 7.12 -9.86 -21.75
C ALA A 470 7.46 -11.36 -21.77
N GLY A 471 7.10 -12.10 -20.71
CA GLY A 471 7.37 -13.54 -20.63
C GLY A 471 7.26 -14.10 -19.20
N ILE A 472 7.37 -15.42 -19.07
CA ILE A 472 7.43 -16.11 -17.76
C ILE A 472 8.90 -16.21 -17.34
N VAL A 473 9.22 -15.76 -16.13
CA VAL A 473 10.56 -15.88 -15.52
C VAL A 473 10.75 -17.28 -14.93
N ASP A 474 9.78 -17.74 -14.14
CA ASP A 474 9.74 -19.07 -13.56
C ASP A 474 8.29 -19.46 -13.22
N TYR A 475 8.01 -20.76 -13.15
CA TYR A 475 6.72 -21.26 -12.70
C TYR A 475 6.80 -22.66 -12.09
N SER A 476 5.79 -23.00 -11.29
CA SER A 476 5.58 -24.35 -10.80
C SER A 476 4.16 -24.83 -11.09
N LEU A 477 4.03 -26.10 -11.43
CA LEU A 477 2.71 -26.75 -11.49
C LEU A 477 2.15 -27.02 -10.08
N ALA A 478 3.02 -27.20 -9.09
CA ALA A 478 2.66 -27.48 -7.72
C ALA A 478 2.27 -26.20 -6.97
N PHE A 479 1.04 -26.13 -6.45
CA PHE A 479 0.54 -24.93 -5.78
C PHE A 479 1.26 -24.59 -4.46
N HIS A 480 1.85 -25.57 -3.77
CA HIS A 480 2.60 -25.30 -2.54
C HIS A 480 3.96 -24.62 -2.81
N ARG A 481 4.41 -24.58 -4.07
CA ARG A 481 5.56 -23.79 -4.51
C ARG A 481 5.09 -22.42 -4.97
N HIS A 482 5.83 -21.40 -4.58
CA HIS A 482 5.51 -20.02 -4.93
C HIS A 482 6.76 -19.18 -5.16
N PHE A 483 6.54 -18.01 -5.74
CA PHE A 483 7.49 -16.92 -5.93
C PHE A 483 6.83 -15.63 -5.43
N THR A 484 7.45 -14.92 -4.50
CA THR A 484 6.91 -13.69 -3.90
C THR A 484 8.02 -12.70 -3.61
N TYR A 485 7.67 -11.43 -3.42
CA TYR A 485 8.62 -10.36 -3.09
C TYR A 485 9.87 -10.38 -3.99
N PRO A 486 9.68 -10.40 -5.33
CA PRO A 486 10.80 -10.37 -6.22
C PRO A 486 11.53 -9.02 -6.12
N HIS A 487 12.80 -9.00 -6.47
CA HIS A 487 13.59 -7.80 -6.64
C HIS A 487 14.47 -7.95 -7.88
N MET A 488 14.60 -6.90 -8.68
CA MET A 488 15.38 -6.96 -9.91
C MET A 488 16.44 -5.86 -10.02
N ILE A 489 17.54 -6.17 -10.70
CA ILE A 489 18.59 -5.21 -11.08
C ILE A 489 19.07 -5.51 -12.50
N VAL A 490 19.50 -4.48 -13.24
CA VAL A 490 20.16 -4.65 -14.54
C VAL A 490 21.63 -5.04 -14.32
N ASP A 491 22.10 -6.05 -15.05
CA ASP A 491 23.49 -6.48 -15.14
C ASP A 491 23.91 -6.51 -16.61
N GLY A 492 24.39 -5.36 -17.11
CA GLY A 492 24.72 -5.18 -18.52
C GLY A 492 23.53 -5.38 -19.47
N GLU A 493 23.58 -6.43 -20.29
CA GLU A 493 22.51 -6.82 -21.22
C GLU A 493 21.44 -7.72 -20.58
N ASP A 494 21.69 -8.19 -19.36
CA ASP A 494 20.85 -9.15 -18.66
C ASP A 494 20.09 -8.49 -17.50
N LEU A 495 19.01 -9.14 -17.08
CA LEU A 495 18.24 -8.76 -15.89
C LEU A 495 18.41 -9.85 -14.83
N LEU A 496 18.82 -9.46 -13.64
CA LEU A 496 18.94 -10.36 -12.49
C LEU A 496 17.71 -10.20 -11.61
N ILE A 497 17.09 -11.32 -11.23
CA ILE A 497 15.90 -11.34 -10.40
C ILE A 497 16.14 -12.28 -9.22
N THR A 498 15.88 -11.80 -8.01
CA THR A 498 15.74 -12.67 -6.83
C THR A 498 14.30 -12.70 -6.39
N SER A 499 13.85 -13.79 -5.78
CA SER A 499 12.50 -13.88 -5.21
C SER A 499 12.49 -14.81 -4.01
N ARG A 500 11.62 -14.53 -3.03
CA ARG A 500 11.29 -15.49 -1.98
C ARG A 500 10.51 -16.64 -2.60
N ALA A 501 10.92 -17.86 -2.33
CA ALA A 501 10.28 -19.03 -2.88
C ALA A 501 10.15 -20.18 -1.90
N THR A 502 9.26 -21.11 -2.24
CA THR A 502 9.23 -22.46 -1.68
C THR A 502 9.59 -23.41 -2.81
N ILE A 503 10.80 -23.98 -2.77
CA ILE A 503 11.25 -24.97 -3.77
C ILE A 503 11.18 -26.39 -3.22
N ASP A 504 11.53 -26.63 -1.95
CA ASP A 504 11.58 -28.00 -1.42
C ASP A 504 10.48 -28.30 -0.38
N ASP A 505 10.07 -29.57 -0.33
CA ASP A 505 8.99 -30.09 0.55
C ASP A 505 9.47 -30.42 1.98
N PHE A 506 10.69 -30.03 2.38
CA PHE A 506 11.33 -30.54 3.59
C PHE A 506 10.60 -30.22 4.92
N ALA A 507 9.59 -29.33 4.92
CA ALA A 507 8.74 -29.11 6.09
C ALA A 507 7.30 -28.69 5.69
N PRO A 508 6.40 -29.64 5.38
CA PRO A 508 5.08 -29.36 4.79
C PRO A 508 4.08 -28.66 5.72
N LYS A 509 4.44 -28.39 6.99
CA LYS A 509 3.55 -27.71 7.95
C LYS A 509 3.87 -26.23 8.19
N LEU A 510 5.09 -25.77 7.90
CA LEU A 510 5.53 -24.39 8.15
C LEU A 510 5.58 -23.57 6.86
N TYR A 511 6.00 -24.22 5.77
CA TYR A 511 6.11 -23.62 4.45
C TYR A 511 4.95 -24.07 3.58
N ASN A 512 4.45 -23.16 2.75
CA ASN A 512 3.26 -23.34 1.93
C ASN A 512 3.31 -22.34 0.76
N ASN A 513 2.20 -22.17 0.05
CA ASN A 513 2.00 -21.21 -1.04
C ASN A 513 2.13 -19.72 -0.65
N HIS A 514 2.51 -19.43 0.60
CA HIS A 514 2.72 -18.10 1.17
C HIS A 514 4.07 -18.00 1.91
N ASN A 515 4.37 -18.95 2.79
CA ASN A 515 5.56 -18.95 3.63
C ASN A 515 6.73 -19.67 2.96
N SER A 516 7.84 -18.96 2.79
CA SER A 516 8.98 -19.33 1.95
C SER A 516 10.07 -20.04 2.75
N ASN A 517 10.81 -20.97 2.13
CA ASN A 517 12.01 -21.59 2.71
C ASN A 517 13.30 -21.29 1.95
N SER A 518 13.19 -20.59 0.81
CA SER A 518 14.28 -20.37 -0.12
C SER A 518 14.26 -18.95 -0.68
N ILE A 519 15.41 -18.52 -1.19
CA ILE A 519 15.50 -17.41 -2.15
C ILE A 519 16.02 -18.00 -3.45
N VAL A 520 15.32 -17.72 -4.54
CA VAL A 520 15.71 -18.13 -5.90
C VAL A 520 16.38 -16.98 -6.62
N PHE A 521 17.24 -17.33 -7.57
CA PHE A 521 17.95 -16.39 -8.42
C PHE A 521 17.72 -16.77 -9.88
N HIS A 522 17.35 -15.78 -10.69
CA HIS A 522 17.13 -15.91 -12.12
C HIS A 522 17.97 -14.87 -12.86
N ARG A 523 18.48 -15.26 -14.03
CA ARG A 523 19.11 -14.35 -14.99
C ARG A 523 18.35 -14.43 -16.30
N VAL A 524 17.66 -13.35 -16.65
CA VAL A 524 16.97 -13.21 -17.93
C VAL A 524 17.93 -12.59 -18.92
N ARG A 525 18.44 -13.40 -19.84
CA ARG A 525 19.45 -12.95 -20.80
C ARG A 525 18.85 -12.04 -21.86
N ASN A 526 19.56 -10.97 -22.23
CA ASN A 526 19.13 -10.05 -23.28
C ASN A 526 17.67 -9.56 -23.10
N PHE A 527 17.26 -9.30 -21.86
CA PHE A 527 15.85 -9.09 -21.49
C PHE A 527 15.15 -7.98 -22.30
N ARG A 528 15.90 -6.97 -22.75
CA ARG A 528 15.40 -5.87 -23.59
C ARG A 528 14.79 -6.33 -24.91
N ARG A 529 15.20 -7.49 -25.44
CA ARG A 529 14.61 -8.09 -26.65
C ARG A 529 13.18 -8.57 -26.45
N LEU A 530 12.73 -8.71 -25.20
CA LEU A 530 11.37 -9.13 -24.86
C LEU A 530 10.36 -7.97 -24.92
N ALA A 531 10.82 -6.71 -24.95
CA ALA A 531 9.94 -5.55 -25.03
C ALA A 531 9.63 -5.16 -26.48
N ASN A 532 8.35 -4.98 -26.79
CA ASN A 532 7.94 -4.36 -28.05
C ASN A 532 8.05 -2.83 -27.95
N LEU A 533 9.22 -2.28 -28.30
CA LEU A 533 9.46 -0.83 -28.21
C LEU A 533 8.66 -0.01 -29.22
N GLU A 534 8.20 -0.59 -30.33
CA GLU A 534 7.29 0.09 -31.25
C GLU A 534 5.94 0.33 -30.60
N TRP A 535 5.39 -0.68 -29.94
CA TRP A 535 4.15 -0.56 -29.18
C TRP A 535 4.27 0.47 -28.05
N VAL A 536 5.40 0.50 -27.35
CA VAL A 536 5.66 1.49 -26.29
C VAL A 536 5.64 2.93 -26.83
N LYS A 537 6.15 3.17 -28.04
CA LYS A 537 6.06 4.47 -28.70
C LYS A 537 4.62 4.82 -29.09
N TYR A 538 3.83 3.84 -29.49
CA TYR A 538 2.41 4.06 -29.79
C TYR A 538 1.59 4.47 -28.57
N MET A 539 1.98 4.06 -27.36
CA MET A 539 1.32 4.53 -26.13
C MET A 539 1.57 6.00 -25.81
N ASP A 540 2.57 6.63 -26.43
CA ASP A 540 2.86 8.04 -26.22
C ASP A 540 1.73 8.89 -26.86
N PRO A 541 0.97 9.66 -26.07
CA PRO A 541 -0.11 10.49 -26.59
C PRO A 541 0.37 11.50 -27.64
N GLU A 542 1.59 12.04 -27.50
CA GLU A 542 2.14 12.99 -28.45
C GLU A 542 2.45 12.30 -29.79
N HIS A 543 3.05 11.11 -29.73
CA HIS A 543 3.31 10.30 -30.92
C HIS A 543 2.03 9.93 -31.67
N THR A 544 0.99 9.55 -30.93
CA THR A 544 -0.33 9.20 -31.51
C THR A 544 -0.97 10.39 -32.22
N LEU A 545 -0.93 11.58 -31.60
CA LEU A 545 -1.47 12.81 -32.17
C LEU A 545 -0.70 13.26 -33.42
N GLU A 546 0.63 13.10 -33.46
CA GLU A 546 1.43 13.37 -34.65
C GLU A 546 1.09 12.44 -35.82
N GLN A 547 0.85 11.15 -35.56
CA GLN A 547 0.45 10.20 -36.61
C GLN A 547 -0.93 10.55 -37.19
N HIS A 548 -1.90 10.97 -36.36
CA HIS A 548 -3.22 11.41 -36.84
C HIS A 548 -3.20 12.72 -37.62
N ARG A 549 -2.17 13.56 -37.44
CA ARG A 549 -1.96 14.78 -38.24
C ARG A 549 -1.35 14.50 -39.61
N ARG A 550 -0.83 13.29 -39.85
CA ARG A 550 -0.36 12.89 -41.19
C ARG A 550 -1.58 12.46 -42.01
N PRO A 551 -1.74 12.96 -43.26
CA PRO A 551 -2.80 12.47 -44.12
C PRO A 551 -2.66 10.96 -44.30
N MET A 552 -3.76 10.23 -44.10
CA MET A 552 -3.82 8.78 -44.36
C MET A 552 -3.26 8.52 -45.77
N PRO A 553 -2.28 7.62 -45.93
CA PRO A 553 -1.86 7.22 -47.27
C PRO A 553 -3.07 6.65 -48.00
N SER A 554 -3.32 7.14 -49.22
CA SER A 554 -4.37 6.60 -50.08
C SER A 554 -4.18 5.10 -50.20
N LEU A 555 -5.18 4.33 -49.76
CA LEU A 555 -5.27 2.89 -49.97
C LEU A 555 -5.32 2.62 -51.48
N ASN A 556 -4.16 2.45 -52.12
CA ASN A 556 -4.07 1.82 -53.42
C ASN A 556 -4.19 0.32 -53.18
N HIS A 557 -5.41 -0.20 -53.35
CA HIS A 557 -5.63 -1.64 -53.51
C HIS A 557 -4.90 -2.12 -54.78
N PRO A 558 -4.00 -3.12 -54.69
CA PRO A 558 -3.58 -3.87 -55.86
C PRO A 558 -4.69 -4.87 -56.21
N HIS A 559 -5.16 -4.81 -57.46
CA HIS A 559 -6.01 -5.84 -58.10
C HIS A 559 -5.19 -7.06 -58.49
#